data_AF-A0A4P5RCK9-F1
#
_entry.id   AF-A0A4P5RCK9-F1
#
_cell.length_a   1.000
_cell.length_b   1.000
_cell.length_c   1.000
_cell.angle_alpha   90.00
_cell.angle_beta   90.00
_cell.angle_gamma   90.00
#
_symmetry.space_group_name_H-M   'P 1'
#
loop_
_entity.id
_entity.type
_entity.pdbx_description
1 polymer ?
#
loop_
_entity_poly.entity_id
_entity_poly.type
_entity_poly.pdbx_seq_one_letter_code
_entity_poly.pdbx_strand_id
1 'polypeptide(L)' 'MRSLKVVRSYDAIGSGLGLVVDSYGMLSLCVDRGSAARELNLGQGDLVILSRLEESDQNSTITTSVRIAPKR' A
#
# COMPACT_ATOMS: atom_id res chain seq x y z
N MET A 1 4.19 10.56 -5.76
CA MET A 1 4.72 9.24 -5.33
C MET A 1 4.46 9.13 -3.83
N ARG A 2 3.78 8.08 -3.37
CA ARG A 2 3.48 7.87 -1.94
C ARG A 2 4.30 6.68 -1.43
N SER A 3 4.92 6.81 -0.26
CA SER A 3 5.56 5.72 0.48
C SER A 3 4.54 5.10 1.44
N LEU A 4 4.42 3.77 1.43
CA LEU A 4 3.48 3.03 2.26
C LEU A 4 4.22 1.95 3.05
N LYS A 5 3.94 1.87 4.36
CA LYS A 5 4.48 0.82 5.22
C LYS A 5 3.84 -0.52 4.89
N VAL A 6 4.65 -1.57 4.81
CA VAL A 6 4.20 -2.96 4.77
C VAL A 6 4.08 -3.48 6.19
N VAL A 7 2.88 -3.92 6.55
CA VAL A 7 2.53 -4.39 7.89
C VAL A 7 1.85 -5.75 7.83
N ARG A 8 1.76 -6.43 8.98
CA ARG A 8 1.17 -7.79 9.08
C ARG A 8 -0.29 -7.79 9.53
N SER A 9 -0.83 -6.64 9.92
CA SER A 9 -2.22 -6.51 10.36
C SER A 9 -2.78 -5.14 9.99
N TYR A 10 -4.10 -5.06 9.82
CA TYR A 10 -4.79 -3.82 9.46
C TYR A 10 -4.63 -2.73 10.53
N ASP A 11 -4.69 -3.09 11.82
CA ASP A 11 -4.51 -2.14 12.92
C ASP A 11 -3.10 -1.53 12.96
N ALA A 12 -2.09 -2.25 12.44
CA ALA A 12 -0.71 -1.77 12.40
C ALA A 12 -0.46 -0.70 11.32
N ILE A 13 -1.44 -0.42 10.45
CA ILE A 13 -1.40 0.72 9.52
C ILE A 13 -1.39 2.03 10.33
N GLY A 14 -2.11 2.06 11.45
CA GLY A 14 -2.21 3.19 12.37
C GLY A 14 -3.11 4.32 11.86
N SER A 15 -2.88 4.82 10.64
CA SER A 15 -3.76 5.77 9.96
C SER A 15 -3.42 5.88 8.47
N GLY A 16 -4.41 6.26 7.66
CA GLY A 16 -4.22 6.45 6.22
C GLY A 16 -3.95 5.14 5.48
N LEU A 17 -3.13 5.20 4.43
CA LEU A 17 -2.84 4.08 3.54
C LEU A 17 -1.69 3.20 4.03
N GLY A 18 -1.79 1.90 3.79
CA GLY A 18 -0.76 0.91 4.08
C GLY A 18 -0.82 -0.30 3.16
N LEU A 19 0.23 -1.12 3.19
CA LEU A 19 0.27 -2.42 2.54
C LEU A 19 0.17 -3.50 3.60
N VAL A 20 -0.75 -4.45 3.45
CA VAL A 20 -0.91 -5.58 4.37
C VAL A 20 -0.60 -6.87 3.62
N VAL A 21 0.19 -7.76 4.23
CA VAL A 21 0.32 -9.13 3.73
C VAL A 21 -0.96 -9.88 4.13
N ASP A 22 -1.78 -10.24 3.14
CA ASP A 22 -3.04 -10.94 3.39
C ASP A 22 -2.85 -12.43 3.73
N SER A 23 -3.96 -13.12 4.00
CA SER A 23 -3.96 -14.56 4.32
C SER A 23 -3.44 -15.47 3.20
N TYR A 24 -3.40 -14.98 1.97
CA TYR A 24 -2.88 -15.70 0.81
C TYR A 24 -1.39 -15.39 0.55
N GLY A 25 -0.77 -14.54 1.37
CA GLY A 25 0.62 -14.11 1.19
C GLY A 25 0.81 -13.04 0.13
N MET A 26 -0.28 -12.40 -0.34
CA MET A 26 -0.23 -11.32 -1.32
C MET A 26 -0.19 -9.95 -0.63
N LEU A 27 0.38 -8.95 -1.30
CA LEU A 27 0.30 -7.56 -0.84
C LEU A 27 -1.08 -6.98 -1.19
N SER A 28 -1.80 -6.58 -0.15
CA SER A 28 -3.07 -5.89 -0.25
C SER A 28 -2.91 -4.40 0.06
N LEU A 29 -3.47 -3.53 -0.78
CA LEU A 29 -3.49 -2.09 -0.56
C LEU A 29 -4.69 -1.73 0.32
N CYS A 30 -4.41 -1.15 1.48
CA CYS A 30 -5.39 -0.96 2.54
C CYS A 30 -5.39 0.49 3.02
N VAL A 31 -6.51 0.92 3.59
CA VAL A 31 -6.62 2.13 4.40
C VAL A 31 -7.14 1.74 5.77
N ASP A 32 -6.64 2.39 6.82
CA ASP A 32 -7.16 2.20 8.17
C ASP A 32 -8.68 2.44 8.21
N ARG A 33 -9.43 1.41 8.63
CA ARG A 33 -10.89 1.42 8.82
C ARG A 33 -11.70 1.98 7.63
N GLY A 34 -11.24 1.76 6.40
CA GLY A 34 -11.92 2.26 5.20
C GLY A 34 -11.69 1.44 3.94
N SER A 35 -11.97 2.05 2.78
CA SER A 35 -11.80 1.41 1.47
C SER A 35 -10.73 2.12 0.65
N ALA A 36 -9.57 1.49 0.50
CA ALA A 36 -8.47 2.02 -0.32
C ALA A 36 -8.89 2.17 -1.79
N ALA A 37 -9.69 1.25 -2.31
CA ALA A 37 -10.22 1.32 -3.67
C ALA A 37 -11.08 2.58 -3.88
N ARG A 38 -11.94 2.94 -2.92
CA ARG A 38 -12.71 4.18 -3.00
C ARG A 38 -11.84 5.43 -2.87
N GLU A 39 -10.92 5.44 -1.90
CA GLU A 39 -10.07 6.60 -1.64
C GLU A 39 -9.13 6.92 -2.81
N LEU A 40 -8.65 5.88 -3.49
CA LEU A 40 -7.74 5.99 -4.63
C LEU A 40 -8.46 5.90 -5.98
N ASN A 41 -9.79 5.78 -5.97
CA ASN A 41 -10.64 5.59 -7.13
C ASN A 41 -10.15 4.47 -8.07
N LEU A 42 -9.81 3.32 -7.49
CA LEU A 42 -9.33 2.13 -8.17
C LEU A 42 -10.49 1.20 -8.50
N GLY A 43 -10.48 0.67 -9.71
CA GLY A 43 -11.35 -0.39 -10.19
C GLY A 43 -10.58 -1.66 -10.57
N GLN A 44 -11.33 -2.68 -10.97
CA GLN A 44 -10.75 -3.90 -11.51
C GLN A 44 -9.99 -3.59 -12.82
N GLY A 45 -8.78 -4.15 -12.93
CA GLY A 45 -7.90 -3.99 -14.09
C GLY A 45 -6.97 -2.77 -14.03
N ASP A 46 -7.06 -1.95 -12.98
CA ASP A 46 -6.15 -0.82 -12.82
C ASP A 46 -4.75 -1.26 -12.43
N LEU A 47 -3.74 -0.64 -13.04
CA LEU A 47 -2.34 -0.96 -12.79
C LEU A 47 -1.82 -0.26 -11.53
N VAL A 48 -1.23 -1.06 -10.65
CA VAL A 48 -0.60 -0.63 -9.41
C VAL A 48 0.87 -1.05 -9.44
N ILE A 49 1.79 -0.10 -9.54
CA ILE A 49 3.23 -0.36 -9.66
C ILE A 49 3.88 -0.25 -8.30
N LEU A 50 4.51 -1.32 -7.83
CA LEU A 50 5.23 -1.34 -6.58
C LEU A 50 6.75 -1.17 -6.78
N SER A 51 7.40 -0.24 -6.08
CA SER A 51 8.87 -0.10 -6.06
C SER A 51 9.42 -0.06 -4.64
N ARG A 52 10.57 -0.68 -4.38
CA ARG A 52 11.21 -0.55 -3.06
C ARG A 52 11.67 0.91 -2.86
N LEU A 53 11.51 1.46 -1.67
CA LEU A 53 12.19 2.70 -1.31
C LEU A 53 13.62 2.35 -0.89
N GLU A 54 14.62 2.84 -1.62
CA GLU A 54 16.04 2.68 -1.25
C GLU A 54 16.28 3.36 0.10
N GLU A 55 16.87 2.62 1.05
CA GLU A 55 17.11 3.05 2.42
C GLU A 55 18.31 4.01 2.49
N SER A 56 18.05 5.31 2.47
CA SER A 56 18.99 6.32 2.98
C SER A 56 18.48 6.97 4.27
N ASP A 57 17.68 6.26 5.08
CA ASP A 57 17.59 6.56 6.52
C ASP A 57 16.86 5.44 7.27
N GLN A 58 17.53 4.99 8.33
CA GLN A 58 17.21 3.85 9.16
C GLN A 58 15.94 4.10 9.99
N ASN A 59 14.91 3.28 9.79
CA ASN A 59 14.29 2.49 10.87
C ASN A 59 13.43 1.39 10.23
N SER A 60 13.56 0.17 10.72
CA SER A 60 13.00 -1.08 10.16
C SER A 60 11.48 -1.04 9.97
N THR A 61 11.03 -0.54 8.82
CA THR A 61 9.68 -0.79 8.32
C THR A 61 9.78 -1.03 6.82
N ILE A 62 9.64 -2.29 6.43
CA ILE A 62 9.55 -2.72 5.03
C ILE A 62 8.51 -1.82 4.38
N THR A 63 8.90 -0.98 3.43
CA THR A 63 8.02 0.00 2.80
C THR A 63 8.15 -0.21 1.30
N THR A 64 7.03 -0.50 0.65
CA THR A 64 6.97 -0.70 -0.80
C THR A 64 6.16 0.45 -1.37
N SER A 65 6.80 1.29 -2.18
CA SER A 65 6.17 2.44 -2.84
C SER A 65 5.20 1.99 -3.91
N VAL A 66 4.13 2.77 -4.15
CA VAL A 66 3.05 2.43 -5.08
C VAL A 66 2.83 3.57 -6.08
N ARG A 67 2.77 3.31 -7.39
CA ARG A 67 2.27 4.24 -8.42
C ARG A 67 0.95 3.75 -8.99
N ILE A 68 0.02 4.68 -9.13
CA ILE A 68 -1.33 4.49 -9.68
C ILE A 68 -1.41 5.30 -10.97
N ALA A 69 -1.87 4.68 -12.06
CA ALA A 69 -2.08 5.34 -13.35
C ALA A 69 -3.57 5.39 -13.70
N PRO A 70 -4.07 6.48 -14.30
CA PRO A 70 -5.48 6.61 -14.66
C PRO A 70 -5.85 5.71 -15.84
N LYS A 71 -7.08 5.17 -15.80
CA LYS A 71 -7.68 4.32 -16.84
C LYS A 71 -8.12 5.18 -18.04
N ARG A 72 -7.80 4.71 -19.25
CA ARG A 72 -8.16 5.34 -20.53
C ARG A 72 -9.49 4.83 -21.06
#